data_AF-A0A2M7LLW3-F1
#
_entry.id   AF-A0A2M7LLW3-F1
#
_cell.length_a   1.000
_cell.length_b   1.000
_cell.length_c   1.000
_cell.angle_alpha   90.00
_cell.angle_beta   90.00
_cell.angle_gamma   90.00
#
_symmetry.space_group_name_H-M   'P 1'
#
loop_
_entity.id
_entity.type
_entity.pdbx_description
1 polymer ?
#
loop_
_entity_poly.entity_id
_entity_poly.type
_entity_poly.pdbx_seq_one_letter_code
_entity_poly.pdbx_strand_id
1 'polypeptide(L)'
;MRLDPQVKERLKKAFSEELVAQKELVTIYSAYQLPDEDIQKIVQRFPQFQSGKIENKIDSTIIGGFIIQAGSQLIDLSIRNALHILKKQLYESN
;
A
#
# COMPACT_ATOMS: atom_id res chain seq x y z
N MET A 1 4.50 -35.10 15.45
CA MET A 1 4.61 -35.25 13.99
C MET A 1 5.96 -34.68 13.55
N ARG A 2 6.88 -35.51 13.05
CA ARG A 2 8.15 -35.05 12.46
C ARG A 2 7.90 -34.85 10.97
N LEU A 3 7.89 -33.61 10.51
CA LEU A 3 7.78 -33.31 9.09
C LEU A 3 9.05 -33.82 8.39
N ASP A 4 8.90 -34.54 7.28
CA ASP A 4 10.02 -34.99 6.46
C ASP A 4 10.82 -33.76 5.96
N PRO A 5 12.16 -33.74 6.15
CA PRO A 5 13.00 -32.62 5.72
C PRO A 5 12.83 -32.27 4.24
N GLN A 6 12.58 -33.26 3.37
CA GLN A 6 12.39 -33.02 1.94
C GLN A 6 11.05 -32.34 1.65
N VAL A 7 10.01 -32.67 2.41
CA VAL A 7 8.69 -32.03 2.29
C VAL A 7 8.76 -30.57 2.72
N LYS A 8 9.51 -30.28 3.80
CA LYS A 8 9.73 -28.90 4.26
C LYS A 8 10.43 -28.04 3.21
N GLU A 9 11.45 -28.58 2.55
CA GLU A 9 12.23 -27.83 1.56
C GLU A 9 11.42 -27.57 0.28
N ARG A 10 10.64 -28.56 -0.18
CA ARG A 10 9.73 -28.40 -1.33
C ARG A 10 8.62 -27.39 -1.05
N LEU A 11 8.04 -27.41 0.14
CA LEU A 11 7.05 -26.44 0.57
C LEU A 11 7.64 -25.03 0.60
N LYS A 12 8.82 -24.86 1.19
CA LYS A 12 9.49 -23.55 1.27
C LYS A 12 9.75 -22.97 -0.12
N LYS A 13 10.20 -23.81 -1.06
CA LYS A 13 10.48 -23.40 -2.44
C LYS A 13 9.21 -23.01 -3.20
N ALA A 14 8.16 -23.84 -3.14
CA ALA A 14 6.88 -23.55 -3.78
C ALA A 14 6.22 -22.28 -3.22
N PHE A 15 6.24 -22.10 -1.89
CA PHE A 15 5.75 -20.87 -1.25
C PHE A 15 6.57 -19.65 -1.66
N SER A 16 7.90 -19.75 -1.74
CA SER A 16 8.72 -18.61 -2.16
C SER A 16 8.49 -18.21 -3.61
N GLU A 17 8.25 -19.17 -4.50
CA GLU A 17 7.96 -18.91 -5.92
C GLU A 17 6.57 -18.27 -6.08
N GLU A 18 5.58 -18.71 -5.30
CA GLU A 18 4.22 -18.12 -5.31
C GLU A 18 4.17 -16.74 -4.66
N LEU A 19 4.95 -16.50 -3.61
CA LEU A 19 5.12 -15.18 -2.98
C LEU A 19 5.85 -14.19 -3.90
N VAL A 20 6.82 -14.66 -4.70
CA VAL A 20 7.52 -13.82 -5.69
C VAL A 20 6.62 -13.52 -6.91
N ALA A 21 5.76 -14.46 -7.30
CA ALA A 21 4.77 -14.25 -8.36
C ALA A 21 3.68 -13.25 -7.94
N GLN A 22 3.31 -13.23 -6.66
CA GLN A 22 2.54 -12.15 -6.06
C GLN A 22 3.45 -10.95 -5.75
N LYS A 23 3.94 -10.27 -6.78
CA LYS A 23 4.37 -8.87 -6.60
C LYS A 23 3.22 -8.14 -5.90
N GLU A 24 3.45 -7.65 -4.68
CA GLU A 24 2.40 -7.00 -3.89
C GLU A 24 1.73 -5.93 -4.74
N LEU A 25 0.41 -6.06 -4.95
CA LEU A 25 -0.37 -5.06 -5.65
C LEU A 25 -0.43 -3.83 -4.77
N VAL A 26 0.05 -2.71 -5.29
CA VAL A 26 0.03 -1.40 -4.63
C VAL A 26 -1.03 -0.56 -5.30
N THR A 27 -2.11 -0.30 -4.58
CA THR A 27 -3.20 0.56 -5.06
C THR A 27 -3.03 1.96 -4.49
N ILE A 28 -2.99 2.97 -5.36
CA ILE A 28 -3.00 4.38 -4.99
C ILE A 28 -4.41 4.91 -5.24
N TYR A 29 -5.12 5.27 -4.18
CA TYR A 29 -6.42 5.94 -4.27
C TYR A 29 -6.24 7.45 -4.30
N SER A 30 -6.91 8.11 -5.22
CA SER A 30 -6.87 9.58 -5.37
C SER A 30 -8.24 10.12 -5.79
N ALA A 31 -8.47 11.41 -5.60
CA ALA A 31 -9.72 12.07 -5.99
C ALA A 31 -9.94 12.11 -7.51
N TYR A 32 -8.88 11.95 -8.29
CA TYR A 32 -8.86 11.96 -9.75
C TYR A 32 -7.76 11.04 -10.28
N GLN A 33 -7.79 10.73 -11.57
CA GLN A 33 -6.76 9.92 -12.22
C GLN A 33 -5.41 10.64 -12.14
N LEU A 34 -4.41 10.03 -11.51
CA LEU A 34 -3.07 10.59 -11.44
C LEU A 34 -2.35 10.39 -12.78
N PRO A 35 -1.62 11.41 -13.27
CA PRO A 35 -0.64 11.23 -14.34
C PRO A 35 0.46 10.25 -13.94
N ASP A 36 0.99 9.52 -14.91
CA ASP A 36 2.06 8.54 -14.67
C ASP A 36 3.29 9.18 -13.98
N GLU A 37 3.62 10.42 -14.32
CA GLU A 37 4.72 11.16 -13.69
C GLU A 37 4.54 11.33 -12.18
N ASP A 38 3.31 11.59 -11.73
CA ASP A 38 3.01 11.79 -10.32
C ASP A 38 2.98 10.45 -9.58
N ILE A 39 2.49 9.39 -10.22
CA ILE A 39 2.60 8.02 -9.71
C ILE A 39 4.08 7.67 -9.50
N GLN A 40 4.95 7.96 -10.48
CA GLN A 40 6.38 7.69 -10.35
C GLN A 40 7.03 8.47 -9.19
N LYS A 41 6.70 9.75 -9.01
CA LYS A 41 7.20 10.55 -7.88
C LYS A 41 6.76 9.98 -6.53
N ILE A 42 5.50 9.51 -6.43
CA ILE A 42 5.00 8.87 -5.21
C ILE A 42 5.81 7.61 -4.94
N VAL A 43 5.99 6.75 -5.94
CA VAL A 43 6.67 5.46 -5.80
C VAL A 43 8.16 5.61 -5.47
N GLN A 44 8.81 6.65 -5.99
CA GLN A 44 10.19 7.01 -5.61
C GLN A 44 10.30 7.36 -4.12
N ARG A 45 9.26 7.97 -3.53
CA ARG A 45 9.22 8.27 -2.08
C ARG A 45 8.96 7.05 -1.20
N PHE A 46 8.46 5.96 -1.77
CA PHE A 46 8.17 4.72 -1.06
C PHE A 46 8.91 3.54 -1.72
N PRO A 47 10.23 3.40 -1.49
CA PRO A 47 11.06 2.38 -2.12
C PRO A 47 10.54 0.95 -1.94
N GLN A 48 9.85 0.69 -0.83
CA GLN A 48 9.24 -0.61 -0.52
C GLN A 48 8.17 -1.05 -1.55
N PHE A 49 7.59 -0.11 -2.31
CA PHE A 49 6.54 -0.37 -3.28
C PHE A 49 7.06 -0.49 -4.72
N GLN A 50 8.35 -0.21 -4.98
CA GLN A 50 8.92 -0.18 -6.33
C GLN A 50 8.89 -1.53 -7.06
N SER A 51 8.94 -2.63 -6.32
CA SER A 51 8.89 -3.98 -6.90
C SER A 51 7.46 -4.46 -7.19
N GLY A 52 6.46 -3.77 -6.64
CA GLY A 52 5.04 -4.11 -6.75
C GLY A 52 4.40 -3.70 -8.08
N LYS A 53 3.24 -4.28 -8.38
CA LYS A 53 2.39 -3.80 -9.48
C LYS A 53 1.60 -2.60 -8.98
N ILE A 54 1.64 -1.48 -9.69
CA ILE A 54 1.03 -0.23 -9.22
C ILE A 54 -0.21 0.08 -10.04
N GLU A 55 -1.31 0.35 -9.34
CA GLU A 55 -2.59 0.73 -9.93
C GLU A 55 -3.10 2.01 -9.27
N ASN A 56 -3.59 2.95 -10.06
CA ASN A 56 -4.29 4.13 -9.54
C ASN A 56 -5.80 3.92 -9.66
N LYS A 57 -6.52 4.10 -8.55
CA LYS A 57 -7.98 4.04 -8.49
C LYS A 57 -8.54 5.38 -8.05
N ILE A 58 -9.62 5.79 -8.69
CA ILE A 58 -10.33 7.01 -8.31
C ILE A 58 -11.26 6.68 -7.16
N ASP A 59 -11.15 7.44 -6.07
CA ASP A 59 -12.08 7.45 -4.96
C ASP A 59 -12.60 8.87 -4.75
N SER A 60 -13.85 9.10 -5.14
CA SER A 60 -14.52 10.40 -5.04
C SER A 60 -14.80 10.85 -3.60
N THR A 61 -14.61 9.97 -2.61
CA THR A 61 -14.72 10.35 -1.20
C THR A 61 -13.47 11.06 -0.69
N ILE A 62 -12.35 10.99 -1.43
CA ILE A 62 -11.12 11.71 -1.14
C ILE A 62 -11.29 13.16 -1.59
N ILE A 63 -11.12 14.10 -0.64
CA ILE A 63 -11.21 15.56 -0.92
C ILE A 63 -9.92 16.06 -1.58
N GLY A 64 -8.79 15.42 -1.25
CA GLY A 64 -7.46 15.72 -1.77
C GLY A 64 -6.40 14.85 -1.11
N GLY A 65 -5.19 14.88 -1.63
CA GLY A 65 -4.14 13.93 -1.27
C GLY A 65 -4.37 12.55 -1.90
N PHE A 66 -3.80 11.52 -1.31
CA PHE A 66 -3.92 10.14 -1.79
C PHE A 66 -3.77 9.13 -0.64
N ILE A 67 -4.21 7.90 -0.89
CA ILE A 67 -4.09 6.78 0.05
C ILE A 67 -3.35 5.66 -0.67
N ILE A 68 -2.34 5.07 -0.05
CA ILE A 68 -1.61 3.92 -0.60
C ILE A 68 -2.03 2.67 0.17
N GLN A 69 -2.44 1.64 -0.55
CA GLN A 69 -2.74 0.31 -0.02
C GLN A 69 -1.81 -0.72 -0.65
N ALA A 70 -0.99 -1.39 0.15
CA ALA A 70 -0.10 -2.46 -0.25
C ALA A 70 -0.32 -3.66 0.69
N GLY A 71 -1.02 -4.70 0.21
CA GLY A 71 -1.43 -5.82 1.06
C GLY A 71 -2.25 -5.35 2.26
N SER A 72 -1.74 -5.58 3.47
CA SER A 72 -2.34 -5.14 4.75
C SER A 72 -1.91 -3.75 5.19
N GLN A 73 -0.91 -3.15 4.55
CA GLN A 73 -0.42 -1.82 4.88
C GLN A 73 -1.28 -0.76 4.19
N LEU A 74 -1.77 0.20 4.99
CA LEU A 74 -2.50 1.37 4.51
C LEU A 74 -1.80 2.65 4.99
N ILE A 75 -1.44 3.52 4.05
CA ILE A 75 -0.84 4.82 4.32
C ILE A 75 -1.81 5.89 3.84
N ASP A 76 -2.47 6.56 4.78
CA ASP A 76 -3.45 7.61 4.49
C ASP A 76 -2.80 9.00 4.56
N LEU A 77 -2.53 9.56 3.37
CA LEU A 77 -2.05 10.93 3.19
C LEU A 77 -3.16 11.83 2.60
N SER A 78 -4.42 11.48 2.87
CA SER A 78 -5.56 12.28 2.46
C SER A 78 -5.72 13.53 3.33
N ILE A 79 -6.20 14.61 2.73
CA ILE A 79 -6.54 15.84 3.44
C ILE A 79 -7.63 15.59 4.49
N ARG A 80 -8.54 14.63 4.24
CA ARG A 80 -9.57 14.20 5.20
C ARG A 80 -8.92 13.71 6.52
N ASN A 81 -7.93 12.83 6.42
CA ASN A 81 -7.23 12.31 7.59
C ASN A 81 -6.42 13.41 8.30
N ALA A 82 -5.71 14.26 7.55
CA ALA A 82 -4.97 15.39 8.11
C ALA A 82 -5.88 16.34 8.93
N LEU A 83 -7.06 16.68 8.40
CA LEU A 83 -8.06 17.50 9.11
C LEU A 83 -8.65 16.76 10.32
N HIS A 84 -8.86 15.45 10.24
CA HIS A 84 -9.34 14.66 11.36
C HIS A 84 -8.34 14.64 12.51
N ILE A 85 -7.05 14.44 12.22
CA ILE A 85 -5.96 14.49 13.19
C ILE A 85 -5.90 15.88 13.83
N LEU A 86 -5.94 16.95 13.02
CA LEU A 86 -5.94 18.33 13.53
C LEU A 86 -7.14 18.58 14.46
N LYS A 87 -8.34 18.15 14.04
CA LYS A 87 -9.56 18.27 14.84
C LYS A 87 -9.36 17.59 16.19
N LYS A 88 -8.88 16.34 16.20
CA LYS A 88 -8.62 15.56 17.42
C LYS A 88 -7.64 16.28 18.35
N GLN A 89 -6.54 16.81 17.81
CA GLN A 89 -5.56 17.58 18.58
C GLN A 89 -6.18 18.81 19.25
N LEU A 90 -7.07 19.53 18.56
CA LEU A 90 -7.74 20.71 19.11
C LEU A 90 -8.72 20.36 20.25
N TYR A 91 -9.41 19.21 20.17
CA TYR A 91 -10.35 18.79 21.21
C TYR A 91 -9.68 18.10 22.40
N GLU A 92 -8.58 17.38 22.18
CA GLU A 92 -7.85 16.67 23.26
C GLU A 92 -6.86 17.56 24.01
N SER A 93 -6.53 18.74 23.49
CA SER A 93 -5.67 19.73 24.17
C SER A 93 -6.42 20.68 25.11
N ASN A 94 -7.73 20.46 25.32
CA ASN A 94 -8.60 21.22 26.23
C ASN A 94 -9.08 20.36 27.40
#